data_AF-A0A953RUV8-F1
#
_entry.id   AF-A0A953RUV8-F1
#
_cell.length_a   1.000
_cell.length_b   1.000
_cell.length_c   1.000
_cell.angle_alpha   90.00
_cell.angle_beta   90.00
_cell.angle_gamma   90.00
#
_symmetry.space_group_name_H-M   'P 1'
#
loop_
_entity.id
_entity.type
_entity.pdbx_description
1 polymer ?
#
loop_
_entity_poly.entity_id
_entity_poly.type
_entity_poly.pdbx_seq_one_letter_code
_entity_poly.pdbx_strand_id
1 'polypeptide(L)'
;MPAVCLLLTASALAQVTGGRFNYPDPNATKTPTYSTHGAVLLLTVTRSPKGQLDRQAVVKLLNRNTGIIVWQTTTDRGEAAFGDLEVAPYDVEVSAVGYLTTRKEVKVQASLITYHEEVALERDPSSIDIEATNTTQLPKKARKAILRGVAALKSANYKEAEKQLKTAVTAAPNSVDANFLSGYLAFEQKRFDAARDYLRRAFSLDPHNVQAAILLGRIGLQQGDYNAAKTALEQAVAIDTQDWMPHYQLAETYLKQREFEKAREQAQAAIACNQVASTPAQLVLGEALSNLGRTEEAIQAFETFLQKDPDSPVAAQVRDFIPRLSRLAVERAAGGQGTPVAGPVVAPDAQLAGAQPKFAVMDWQPPGVDDSKPVVAAGVACPTEMVINLAGQRVKQLADDVARFAAIEDLVHERLDAVGYPITRETRKFNYVVSITDTPPNGLELSEYRSEHSGPPEFPDKIASSGFISLALVFHPAMRDEFQMTCEGLGDWHGQTTWLIYLRQRTDRPNRLHSYVLNGKAYPVGLKGRAWIKTDTFQIVRMESDLVSPAPAIQLTSEHQIVEYGPIMFAKKNEELWLPQSAQLYFEFRKRRYFRRHSFDHFMLFSVDSAEKRNEPKEPSQNPVPVPN
;
A
#
# COMPACT_ATOMS: atom_id res chain seq x y z
N MET A 1 -18.73 10.15 8.31
CA MET A 1 -18.21 10.13 6.91
C MET A 1 -18.62 8.81 6.29
N PRO A 2 -19.27 8.82 5.12
CA PRO A 2 -19.76 7.60 4.47
C PRO A 2 -18.61 6.72 3.98
N ALA A 3 -18.84 5.42 4.03
CA ALA A 3 -17.89 4.38 3.69
C ALA A 3 -18.05 3.94 2.21
N VAL A 4 -16.98 3.41 1.61
CA VAL A 4 -16.92 3.10 0.17
C VAL A 4 -16.51 1.64 -0.02
N CYS A 5 -17.28 0.87 -0.77
CA CYS A 5 -16.86 -0.43 -1.27
C CYS A 5 -16.53 -0.29 -2.76
N LEU A 6 -15.39 -0.80 -3.22
CA LEU A 6 -15.42 -1.48 -4.52
C LEU A 6 -16.20 -2.77 -4.28
N LEU A 7 -17.20 -3.02 -5.11
CA LEU A 7 -18.08 -4.16 -4.96
C LEU A 7 -18.63 -4.51 -6.33
N LEU A 8 -18.39 -5.76 -6.72
CA LEU A 8 -19.04 -6.40 -7.85
C LEU A 8 -20.27 -7.09 -7.26
N THR A 9 -21.47 -6.58 -7.51
CA THR A 9 -22.69 -7.09 -6.86
C THR A 9 -23.71 -7.64 -7.85
N ALA A 10 -23.99 -8.93 -7.72
CA ALA A 10 -25.36 -9.44 -7.64
C ALA A 10 -25.81 -9.49 -6.14
N SER A 11 -26.97 -10.06 -5.76
CA SER A 11 -27.63 -9.83 -4.44
C SER A 11 -28.70 -10.89 -4.09
N ALA A 12 -29.18 -11.07 -2.85
CA ALA A 12 -29.26 -10.11 -1.72
C ALA A 12 -29.35 -10.74 -0.29
N LEU A 13 -29.10 -9.90 0.73
CA LEU A 13 -29.67 -9.89 2.10
C LEU A 13 -29.89 -11.21 2.89
N ALA A 14 -29.19 -11.35 4.02
CA ALA A 14 -29.76 -11.78 5.32
C ALA A 14 -28.86 -11.37 6.51
N GLN A 15 -29.43 -10.98 7.65
CA GLN A 15 -28.72 -10.67 8.90
C GLN A 15 -28.93 -11.77 9.95
N VAL A 16 -27.89 -12.11 10.72
CA VAL A 16 -28.02 -12.87 12.00
C VAL A 16 -27.15 -12.19 13.07
N THR A 17 -27.68 -12.07 14.28
CA THR A 17 -27.12 -11.27 15.39
C THR A 17 -26.12 -12.07 16.25
N GLY A 18 -24.92 -11.53 16.46
CA GLY A 18 -23.91 -12.10 17.37
C GLY A 18 -24.01 -11.56 18.82
N GLY A 19 -23.74 -12.43 19.80
CA GLY A 19 -23.78 -12.11 21.23
C GLY A 19 -22.56 -11.33 21.76
N ARG A 20 -22.72 -10.68 22.92
CA ARG A 20 -21.67 -9.87 23.57
C ARG A 20 -20.67 -10.73 24.35
N PHE A 21 -19.38 -10.41 24.24
CA PHE A 21 -18.36 -10.74 25.24
C PHE A 21 -17.73 -9.45 25.79
N ASN A 22 -17.45 -9.42 27.10
CA ASN A 22 -16.93 -8.25 27.81
C ASN A 22 -15.41 -8.16 27.74
N TYR A 23 -14.87 -6.96 27.58
CA TYR A 23 -13.44 -6.65 27.73
C TYR A 23 -13.12 -6.09 29.13
N PRO A 24 -11.91 -6.34 29.69
CA PRO A 24 -11.47 -5.75 30.97
C PRO A 24 -11.09 -4.25 30.89
N ASP A 25 -11.08 -3.58 32.03
CA ASP A 25 -10.80 -2.14 32.20
C ASP A 25 -9.31 -1.79 31.98
N PRO A 26 -8.97 -0.80 31.12
CA PRO A 26 -7.59 -0.39 30.84
C PRO A 26 -6.86 0.32 32.01
N ASN A 27 -7.49 0.56 33.18
CA ASN A 27 -6.86 1.24 34.32
C ASN A 27 -6.37 0.31 35.46
N ALA A 28 -6.33 -1.01 35.25
CA ALA A 28 -5.96 -1.96 36.30
C ALA A 28 -4.45 -1.95 36.62
N THR A 29 -4.04 -1.25 37.69
CA THR A 29 -2.64 -1.21 38.19
C THR A 29 -2.23 -2.48 38.97
N LYS A 30 -2.59 -3.67 38.49
CA LYS A 30 -2.15 -4.95 39.05
C LYS A 30 -1.33 -5.70 38.02
N THR A 31 -0.24 -6.34 38.46
CA THR A 31 0.52 -7.30 37.66
C THR A 31 -0.45 -8.34 37.11
N PRO A 32 -0.56 -8.52 35.78
CA PRO A 32 -1.57 -9.40 35.21
C PRO A 32 -1.28 -10.86 35.59
N THR A 33 -2.22 -11.46 36.32
CA THR A 33 -2.21 -12.89 36.63
C THR A 33 -2.79 -13.65 35.45
N TYR A 34 -1.92 -14.18 34.59
CA TYR A 34 -2.31 -15.02 33.47
C TYR A 34 -2.72 -16.41 33.94
N SER A 35 -3.62 -17.05 33.19
CA SER A 35 -3.82 -18.49 33.28
C SER A 35 -2.54 -19.20 32.81
N THR A 36 -2.27 -20.39 33.37
CA THR A 36 -1.03 -21.14 33.15
C THR A 36 -1.33 -22.47 32.47
N HIS A 37 -1.92 -22.44 31.28
CA HIS A 37 -2.14 -23.62 30.45
C HIS A 37 -1.21 -23.64 29.23
N GLY A 38 -0.89 -22.49 28.65
CA GLY A 38 0.13 -22.33 27.59
C GLY A 38 1.48 -21.78 28.10
N ALA A 39 2.34 -21.38 27.18
CA ALA A 39 3.56 -20.64 27.49
C ALA A 39 3.27 -19.14 27.74
N VAL A 40 4.23 -18.43 28.32
CA VAL A 40 4.18 -16.97 28.50
C VAL A 40 5.32 -16.32 27.73
N LEU A 41 5.07 -15.22 27.03
CA LEU A 41 6.09 -14.39 26.40
C LEU A 41 6.11 -13.01 27.08
N LEU A 42 7.21 -12.70 27.75
CA LEU A 42 7.51 -11.40 28.31
C LEU A 42 8.44 -10.66 27.35
N LEU A 43 7.93 -9.56 26.79
CA LEU A 43 8.63 -8.71 25.83
C LEU A 43 9.03 -7.39 26.49
N THR A 44 10.32 -7.05 26.39
CA THR A 44 10.86 -5.74 26.77
C THR A 44 11.22 -4.97 25.52
N VAL A 45 10.56 -3.83 25.30
CA VAL A 45 10.83 -2.93 24.19
C VAL A 45 11.77 -1.82 24.66
N THR A 46 12.93 -1.74 24.02
CA THR A 46 13.99 -0.78 24.34
C THR A 46 14.28 0.16 23.16
N ARG A 47 15.08 1.18 23.38
CA ARG A 47 15.59 2.10 22.36
C ARG A 47 17.02 1.71 21.97
N SER A 48 17.25 1.46 20.69
CA SER A 48 18.59 1.26 20.12
C SER A 48 19.45 2.54 20.21
N PRO A 49 20.78 2.47 20.47
CA PRO A 49 21.56 1.26 20.73
C PRO A 49 21.34 0.69 22.14
N LYS A 50 21.16 1.54 23.17
CA LYS A 50 20.66 1.16 24.51
C LYS A 50 19.94 2.33 25.18
N GLY A 51 18.75 2.06 25.72
CA GLY A 51 17.98 3.02 26.52
C GLY A 51 16.53 2.56 26.75
N GLN A 52 15.87 3.13 27.75
CA GLN A 52 14.42 2.96 27.91
C GLN A 52 13.68 3.64 26.74
N LEU A 53 12.59 3.04 26.27
CA LEU A 53 11.68 3.69 25.33
C LEU A 53 10.93 4.81 26.07
N ASP A 54 10.86 6.00 25.48
CA ASP A 54 10.31 7.22 26.10
C ASP A 54 8.79 7.37 25.92
N ARG A 55 8.14 6.33 25.39
CA ARG A 55 6.73 6.25 25.00
C ARG A 55 6.27 4.80 24.97
N GLN A 56 4.97 4.59 24.85
CA GLN A 56 4.41 3.25 24.67
C GLN A 56 4.59 2.78 23.22
N ALA A 57 4.93 1.50 23.03
CA ALA A 57 4.91 0.83 21.73
C ALA A 57 3.66 -0.05 21.60
N VAL A 58 3.21 -0.29 20.37
CA VAL A 58 2.26 -1.36 20.05
C VAL A 58 3.06 -2.60 19.68
N VAL A 59 2.82 -3.69 20.41
CA VAL A 59 3.40 -5.01 20.17
C VAL A 59 2.30 -5.91 19.60
N LYS A 60 2.50 -6.43 18.39
CA LYS A 60 1.68 -7.47 17.78
C LYS A 60 2.47 -8.78 17.79
N LEU A 61 1.77 -9.88 18.04
CA LEU A 61 2.31 -11.23 18.11
C LEU A 61 1.46 -12.11 17.19
N LEU A 62 2.03 -12.54 16.06
CA LEU A 62 1.42 -13.41 15.06
C LEU A 62 1.91 -14.84 15.26
N ASN A 63 1.02 -15.80 15.52
CA ASN A 63 1.35 -17.23 15.49
C ASN A 63 1.52 -17.69 14.04
N ARG A 64 2.70 -18.15 13.63
CA ARG A 64 2.99 -18.57 12.25
C ARG A 64 2.33 -19.90 11.85
N ASN A 65 1.89 -20.71 12.81
CA ASN A 65 1.18 -21.98 12.54
C ASN A 65 -0.33 -21.76 12.34
N THR A 66 -0.94 -20.84 13.11
CA THR A 66 -2.41 -20.64 13.14
C THR A 66 -2.88 -19.33 12.50
N GLY A 67 -1.97 -18.39 12.21
CA GLY A 67 -2.30 -17.06 11.69
C GLY A 67 -2.89 -16.09 12.72
N ILE A 68 -3.11 -16.52 13.97
CA ILE A 68 -3.72 -15.70 15.02
C ILE A 68 -2.80 -14.54 15.40
N ILE A 69 -3.33 -13.31 15.37
CA ILE A 69 -2.64 -12.11 15.84
C ILE A 69 -3.27 -11.66 17.16
N VAL A 70 -2.46 -11.53 18.20
CA VAL A 70 -2.81 -10.82 19.43
C VAL A 70 -1.93 -9.59 19.57
N TRP A 71 -2.45 -8.51 20.16
CA TRP A 71 -1.68 -7.27 20.32
C TRP A 71 -2.00 -6.56 21.63
N GLN A 72 -1.05 -5.76 22.09
CA GLN A 72 -1.22 -4.86 23.24
C GLN A 72 -0.26 -3.68 23.14
N THR A 73 -0.55 -2.61 23.89
CA THR A 73 0.42 -1.54 24.14
C THR A 73 1.36 -1.93 25.28
N THR A 74 2.63 -1.56 25.19
CA THR A 74 3.56 -1.70 26.31
C THR A 74 3.14 -0.83 27.50
N THR A 75 3.60 -1.18 28.69
CA THR A 75 3.64 -0.25 29.83
C THR A 75 4.57 0.93 29.56
N ASP A 76 4.56 1.92 30.44
CA ASP A 76 5.49 3.07 30.42
C ASP A 76 6.97 2.65 30.65
N ARG A 77 7.23 1.37 30.95
CA ARG A 77 8.58 0.78 31.02
C ARG A 77 8.99 0.04 29.74
N GLY A 78 8.13 -0.01 28.72
CA GLY A 78 8.34 -0.78 27.50
C GLY A 78 7.99 -2.27 27.64
N GLU A 79 7.34 -2.69 28.73
CA GLU A 79 7.05 -4.10 28.99
C GLU A 79 5.69 -4.51 28.37
N ALA A 80 5.63 -5.69 27.73
CA ALA A 80 4.40 -6.34 27.26
C ALA A 80 4.43 -7.83 27.62
N ALA A 81 3.27 -8.44 27.88
CA ALA A 81 3.19 -9.82 28.37
C ALA A 81 2.04 -10.59 27.71
N PHE A 82 2.33 -11.70 27.02
CA PHE A 82 1.34 -12.54 26.36
C PHE A 82 1.32 -13.91 27.06
N GLY A 83 0.18 -14.28 27.65
CA GLY A 83 -0.02 -15.58 28.29
C GLY A 83 -0.69 -16.61 27.38
N ASP A 84 -0.77 -17.85 27.85
CA ASP A 84 -1.43 -18.99 27.21
C ASP A 84 -1.07 -19.23 25.72
N LEU A 85 0.20 -19.03 25.38
CA LEU A 85 0.72 -19.25 24.03
C LEU A 85 0.89 -20.75 23.72
N GLU A 86 0.46 -21.14 22.52
CA GLU A 86 0.70 -22.47 21.96
C GLU A 86 2.15 -22.65 21.50
N VAL A 87 2.60 -23.90 21.38
CA VAL A 87 3.90 -24.27 20.81
C VAL A 87 3.91 -24.01 19.30
N ALA A 88 4.50 -22.87 18.93
CA ALA A 88 4.59 -22.39 17.55
C ALA A 88 5.77 -21.41 17.39
N PRO A 89 6.26 -21.18 16.15
CA PRO A 89 6.98 -19.97 15.84
C PRO A 89 6.01 -18.78 15.78
N TYR A 90 6.45 -17.62 16.26
CA TYR A 90 5.69 -16.39 16.26
C TYR A 90 6.49 -15.24 15.63
N ASP A 91 5.82 -14.37 14.88
CA ASP A 91 6.38 -13.09 14.46
C ASP A 91 5.93 -11.99 15.43
N VAL A 92 6.90 -11.34 16.07
CA VAL A 92 6.70 -10.16 16.91
C VAL A 92 6.92 -8.92 16.05
N GLU A 93 5.89 -8.10 15.85
CA GLU A 93 6.00 -6.78 15.22
C GLU A 93 5.84 -5.70 16.30
N VAL A 94 6.84 -4.82 16.43
CA VAL A 94 6.83 -3.72 17.41
C VAL A 94 6.94 -2.38 16.69
N SER A 95 6.02 -1.47 17.02
CA SER A 95 5.93 -0.14 16.40
C SER A 95 5.68 0.95 17.45
N ALA A 96 6.27 2.13 17.28
CA ALA A 96 6.04 3.30 18.11
C ALA A 96 6.16 4.58 17.28
N VAL A 97 5.45 5.65 17.66
CA VAL A 97 5.51 6.94 16.95
C VAL A 97 6.95 7.45 16.95
N GLY A 98 7.51 7.77 15.78
CA GLY A 98 8.90 8.24 15.64
C GLY A 98 9.98 7.15 15.72
N TYR A 99 9.59 5.88 15.59
CA TYR A 99 10.49 4.73 15.52
C TYR A 99 10.20 3.89 14.28
N LEU A 100 11.23 3.28 13.72
CA LEU A 100 11.07 2.26 12.68
C LEU A 100 10.36 1.03 13.29
N THR A 101 9.54 0.36 12.49
CA THR A 101 8.85 -0.86 12.93
C THR A 101 9.81 -2.05 12.87
N THR A 102 10.09 -2.66 14.00
CA THR A 102 10.98 -3.84 14.10
C THR A 102 10.15 -5.12 14.06
N ARG A 103 10.64 -6.13 13.34
CA ARG A 103 10.08 -7.50 13.34
C ARG A 103 11.10 -8.51 13.86
N LYS A 104 10.64 -9.49 14.65
CA LYS A 104 11.48 -10.54 15.24
C LYS A 104 10.73 -11.87 15.30
N GLU A 105 11.32 -12.95 14.79
CA GLU A 105 10.80 -14.30 15.00
C GLU A 105 11.15 -14.81 16.41
N VAL A 106 10.19 -15.38 17.12
CA VAL A 106 10.32 -15.98 18.46
C VAL A 106 9.77 -17.40 18.42
N LYS A 107 10.52 -18.39 18.91
CA LYS A 107 10.12 -19.81 18.88
C LYS A 107 9.65 -20.27 20.25
N VAL A 108 8.34 -20.38 20.42
CA VAL A 108 7.74 -21.04 21.59
C VAL A 108 7.80 -22.54 21.34
N GLN A 109 8.65 -23.24 22.08
CA GLN A 109 8.96 -24.66 21.88
C GLN A 109 8.30 -25.58 22.91
N ALA A 110 7.87 -25.06 24.07
CA ALA A 110 7.11 -25.81 25.06
C ALA A 110 6.13 -24.91 25.82
N SER A 111 4.97 -25.46 26.18
CA SER A 111 4.00 -24.83 27.08
C SER A 111 4.55 -24.70 28.51
N LEU A 112 3.93 -23.84 29.33
CA LEU A 112 4.29 -23.59 30.74
C LEU A 112 5.70 -22.98 30.98
N ILE A 113 6.44 -22.65 29.91
CA ILE A 113 7.70 -21.91 29.97
C ILE A 113 7.42 -20.41 29.80
N THR A 114 8.19 -19.58 30.52
CA THR A 114 8.24 -18.13 30.28
C THR A 114 9.43 -17.80 29.37
N TYR A 115 9.15 -17.29 28.18
CA TYR A 115 10.11 -16.77 27.23
C TYR A 115 10.33 -15.28 27.51
N HIS A 116 11.59 -14.85 27.54
CA HIS A 116 11.97 -13.45 27.73
C HIS A 116 12.63 -12.94 26.46
N GLU A 117 12.05 -11.92 25.83
CA GLU A 117 12.52 -11.38 24.56
C GLU A 117 12.72 -9.88 24.64
N GLU A 118 13.87 -9.39 24.15
CA GLU A 118 14.10 -7.96 23.96
C GLU A 118 13.92 -7.59 22.48
N VAL A 119 13.24 -6.46 22.23
CA VAL A 119 13.15 -5.83 20.91
C VAL A 119 13.58 -4.38 21.04
N ALA A 120 14.74 -4.05 20.48
CA ALA A 120 15.19 -2.67 20.37
C ALA A 120 14.52 -2.00 19.15
N LEU A 121 13.90 -0.85 19.36
CA LEU A 121 13.43 0.04 18.30
C LEU A 121 14.52 1.04 17.92
N GLU A 122 14.75 1.19 16.62
CA GLU A 122 15.58 2.25 16.08
C GLU A 122 14.74 3.50 15.86
N ARG A 123 15.24 4.67 16.26
CA ARG A 123 14.53 5.93 16.03
C ARG A 123 14.44 6.15 14.52
N ASP A 124 13.24 6.43 14.02
CA ASP A 124 13.06 6.85 12.63
C ASP A 124 13.79 8.18 12.45
N PRO A 125 14.88 8.22 11.66
CA PRO A 125 15.68 9.43 11.51
C PRO A 125 14.99 10.48 10.62
N SER A 126 13.84 10.13 10.02
CA SER A 126 12.97 11.06 9.28
C SER A 126 11.86 11.66 10.15
N SER A 127 11.68 11.17 11.38
CA SER A 127 10.66 11.61 12.31
C SER A 127 10.97 13.00 12.89
N ILE A 128 9.92 13.80 13.04
CA ILE A 128 10.00 15.11 13.66
C ILE A 128 10.20 14.95 15.17
N ASP A 129 11.10 15.74 15.75
CA ASP A 129 11.26 15.74 17.20
C ASP A 129 10.09 16.45 17.89
N ILE A 130 9.49 15.78 18.88
CA ILE A 130 8.27 16.23 19.58
C ILE A 130 8.52 16.39 21.07
N GLU A 131 9.64 17.01 21.41
CA GLU A 131 9.97 17.43 22.78
C GLU A 131 9.49 18.86 23.09
N ALA A 132 9.59 19.25 24.36
CA ALA A 132 9.30 20.60 24.83
C ALA A 132 10.45 21.12 25.70
N THR A 133 11.33 21.92 25.11
CA THR A 133 12.61 22.34 25.69
C THR A 133 12.50 23.57 26.58
N ASN A 134 11.58 24.49 26.28
CA ASN A 134 11.54 25.83 26.89
C ASN A 134 10.37 26.01 27.87
N THR A 135 9.94 24.93 28.54
CA THR A 135 8.73 24.95 29.37
C THR A 135 8.91 25.51 30.79
N THR A 136 10.15 25.60 31.30
CA THR A 136 10.43 25.93 32.71
C THR A 136 9.94 27.33 33.12
N GLN A 137 10.08 28.32 32.22
CA GLN A 137 9.67 29.71 32.42
C GLN A 137 8.17 29.95 32.18
N LEU A 138 7.44 28.97 31.63
CA LEU A 138 6.02 29.14 31.29
C LEU A 138 5.10 29.02 32.52
N PRO A 139 3.90 29.64 32.49
CA PRO A 139 2.89 29.47 33.53
C PRO A 139 2.62 27.99 33.82
N LYS A 140 2.49 27.62 35.10
CA LYS A 140 2.32 26.21 35.55
C LYS A 140 1.21 25.45 34.79
N LYS A 141 0.13 26.15 34.41
CA LYS A 141 -0.97 25.62 33.59
C LYS A 141 -0.51 25.30 32.16
N ALA A 142 0.21 26.23 31.50
CA ALA A 142 0.77 26.03 30.16
C ALA A 142 1.80 24.90 30.15
N ARG A 143 2.81 24.93 31.04
CA ARG A 143 3.81 23.85 31.18
C ARG A 143 3.18 22.47 31.32
N LYS A 144 2.21 22.33 32.24
CA LYS A 144 1.51 21.05 32.47
C LYS A 144 0.72 20.59 31.24
N ALA A 145 0.13 21.52 30.50
CA ALA A 145 -0.62 21.22 29.28
C ALA A 145 0.31 20.81 28.12
N ILE A 146 1.45 21.49 27.93
CA ILE A 146 2.46 21.15 26.92
C ILE A 146 3.00 19.73 27.15
N LEU A 147 3.48 19.41 28.36
CA LEU A 147 4.03 18.09 28.68
C LEU A 147 3.02 16.96 28.49
N ARG A 148 1.73 17.21 28.76
CA ARG A 148 0.64 16.26 28.48
C ARG A 148 0.32 16.15 26.99
N GLY A 149 0.43 17.26 26.25
CA GLY A 149 0.32 17.27 24.79
C GLY A 149 1.41 16.43 24.14
N VAL A 150 2.68 16.60 24.55
CA VAL A 150 3.82 15.77 24.14
C VAL A 150 3.55 14.28 24.39
N ALA A 151 3.21 13.90 25.63
CA ALA A 151 2.91 12.51 25.97
C ALA A 151 1.77 11.93 25.11
N ALA A 152 0.70 12.70 24.90
CA ALA A 152 -0.42 12.28 24.06
C ALA A 152 -0.03 12.15 22.57
N LEU A 153 0.84 13.00 22.04
CA LEU A 153 1.38 12.88 20.67
C LEU A 153 2.27 11.63 20.54
N LYS A 154 3.17 11.38 21.49
CA LYS A 154 4.05 10.21 21.51
C LYS A 154 3.28 8.88 21.56
N SER A 155 2.09 8.87 22.17
CA SER A 155 1.17 7.72 22.19
C SER A 155 0.06 7.78 21.11
N ALA A 156 0.20 8.62 20.06
CA ALA A 156 -0.79 8.82 18.99
C ALA A 156 -2.23 9.19 19.44
N ASN A 157 -2.42 9.62 20.69
CA ASN A 157 -3.71 10.04 21.25
C ASN A 157 -4.03 11.48 20.85
N TYR A 158 -4.32 11.67 19.56
CA TYR A 158 -4.54 12.99 18.97
C TYR A 158 -5.70 13.78 19.61
N LYS A 159 -6.69 13.09 20.20
CA LYS A 159 -7.83 13.73 20.89
C LYS A 159 -7.41 14.39 22.20
N GLU A 160 -6.60 13.71 23.03
CA GLU A 160 -6.08 14.31 24.25
C GLU A 160 -4.99 15.34 23.93
N ALA A 161 -4.16 15.09 22.90
CA ALA A 161 -3.18 16.05 22.39
C ALA A 161 -3.86 17.38 22.00
N GLU A 162 -4.93 17.36 21.21
CA GLU A 162 -5.64 18.58 20.81
C GLU A 162 -6.19 19.36 22.01
N LYS A 163 -6.81 18.66 22.97
CA LYS A 163 -7.35 19.26 24.20
C LYS A 163 -6.27 19.90 25.06
N GLN A 164 -5.14 19.24 25.23
CA GLN A 164 -4.02 19.75 26.03
C GLN A 164 -3.28 20.89 25.30
N LEU A 165 -3.00 20.76 24.01
CA LEU A 165 -2.31 21.79 23.23
C LEU A 165 -3.17 23.05 23.04
N LYS A 166 -4.49 22.92 22.84
CA LYS A 166 -5.42 24.07 22.90
C LYS A 166 -5.36 24.78 24.26
N THR A 167 -5.25 24.03 25.35
CA THR A 167 -5.08 24.59 26.70
C THR A 167 -3.72 25.28 26.86
N ALA A 168 -2.65 24.72 26.28
CA ALA A 168 -1.31 25.31 26.27
C ALA A 168 -1.27 26.65 25.51
N VAL A 169 -1.73 26.68 24.26
CA VAL A 169 -1.77 27.90 23.43
C VAL A 169 -2.66 28.97 24.08
N THR A 170 -3.78 28.60 24.70
CA THR A 170 -4.63 29.56 25.44
C THR A 170 -3.92 30.15 26.66
N ALA A 171 -3.11 29.34 27.36
CA ALA A 171 -2.41 29.76 28.59
C ALA A 171 -1.06 30.45 28.34
N ALA A 172 -0.44 30.24 27.16
CA ALA A 172 0.79 30.87 26.73
C ALA A 172 0.82 31.02 25.18
N PRO A 173 0.12 32.02 24.61
CA PRO A 173 -0.01 32.18 23.14
C PRO A 173 1.33 32.39 22.40
N ASN A 174 2.35 32.86 23.11
CA ASN A 174 3.69 33.12 22.59
C ASN A 174 4.73 32.04 23.00
N SER A 175 4.28 30.85 23.43
CA SER A 175 5.18 29.71 23.63
C SER A 175 5.53 29.08 22.28
N VAL A 176 6.83 28.97 21.98
CA VAL A 176 7.35 28.26 20.80
C VAL A 176 6.84 26.81 20.80
N ASP A 177 7.11 26.05 21.85
CA ASP A 177 6.69 24.65 22.02
C ASP A 177 5.18 24.46 21.81
N ALA A 178 4.33 25.29 22.42
CA ALA A 178 2.88 25.15 22.30
C ALA A 178 2.38 25.39 20.87
N ASN A 179 2.96 26.36 20.16
CA ASN A 179 2.62 26.61 18.76
C ASN A 179 3.19 25.50 17.85
N PHE A 180 4.47 25.13 18.01
CA PHE A 180 5.11 24.07 17.23
C PHE A 180 4.36 22.73 17.34
N LEU A 181 4.06 22.27 18.55
CA LEU A 181 3.34 21.01 18.78
C LEU A 181 1.90 21.06 18.27
N SER A 182 1.24 22.23 18.33
CA SER A 182 -0.10 22.42 17.73
C SER A 182 -0.04 22.38 16.20
N GLY A 183 1.03 22.93 15.62
CA GLY A 183 1.33 22.88 14.20
C GLY A 183 1.61 21.46 13.71
N TYR A 184 2.45 20.72 14.43
CA TYR A 184 2.70 19.30 14.20
C TYR A 184 1.41 18.46 14.29
N LEU A 185 0.60 18.62 15.34
CA LEU A 185 -0.69 17.94 15.45
C LEU A 185 -1.64 18.26 14.27
N ALA A 186 -1.69 19.52 13.85
CA ALA A 186 -2.48 19.92 12.69
C ALA A 186 -1.92 19.33 11.38
N PHE A 187 -0.61 19.20 11.23
CA PHE A 187 0.05 18.54 10.10
C PHE A 187 -0.29 17.05 10.03
N GLU A 188 -0.14 16.31 11.14
CA GLU A 188 -0.53 14.88 11.24
C GLU A 188 -2.01 14.66 10.90
N GLN A 189 -2.88 15.58 11.32
CA GLN A 189 -4.30 15.57 10.99
C GLN A 189 -4.63 16.14 9.58
N LYS A 190 -3.63 16.48 8.78
CA LYS A 190 -3.73 17.06 7.42
C LYS A 190 -4.53 18.36 7.34
N ARG A 191 -4.55 19.13 8.42
CA ARG A 191 -5.14 20.48 8.54
C ARG A 191 -4.11 21.54 8.17
N PHE A 192 -3.61 21.49 6.93
CA PHE A 192 -2.39 22.18 6.50
C PHE A 192 -2.40 23.70 6.71
N ASP A 193 -3.53 24.38 6.53
CA ASP A 193 -3.58 25.83 6.75
C ASP A 193 -3.40 26.19 8.24
N ALA A 194 -4.12 25.49 9.13
CA ALA A 194 -3.94 25.64 10.57
C ALA A 194 -2.52 25.23 11.03
N ALA A 195 -1.95 24.18 10.42
CA ALA A 195 -0.56 23.80 10.66
C ALA A 195 0.40 24.93 10.27
N ARG A 196 0.24 25.50 9.07
CA ARG A 196 1.05 26.60 8.55
C ARG A 196 0.99 27.82 9.47
N ASP A 197 -0.18 28.18 9.99
CA ASP A 197 -0.35 29.32 10.89
C ASP A 197 0.38 29.12 12.23
N TYR A 198 0.21 27.95 12.86
CA TYR A 198 0.90 27.61 14.10
C TYR A 198 2.42 27.49 13.92
N LEU A 199 2.88 26.87 12.84
CA LEU A 199 4.31 26.69 12.56
C LEU A 199 5.00 28.01 12.19
N ARG A 200 4.35 28.88 11.39
CA ARG A 200 4.83 30.24 11.14
C ARG A 200 4.91 31.04 12.43
N ARG A 201 3.95 30.89 13.35
CA ARG A 201 4.01 31.55 14.66
C ARG A 201 5.18 31.01 15.49
N ALA A 202 5.37 29.69 15.57
CA ALA A 202 6.51 29.09 16.26
C ALA A 202 7.85 29.59 15.71
N PHE A 203 8.02 29.58 14.38
CA PHE A 203 9.23 30.06 13.69
C PHE A 203 9.44 31.58 13.82
N SER A 204 8.37 32.37 13.91
CA SER A 204 8.49 33.82 14.18
C SER A 204 8.89 34.15 15.63
N LEU A 205 8.61 33.24 16.57
CA LEU A 205 8.98 33.36 17.97
C LEU A 205 10.40 32.83 18.23
N ASP A 206 10.83 31.83 17.46
CA ASP A 206 12.19 31.30 17.44
C ASP A 206 12.62 30.95 15.99
N PRO A 207 13.36 31.86 15.31
CA PRO A 207 13.87 31.63 13.96
C PRO A 207 14.90 30.50 13.83
N HIS A 208 15.37 29.90 14.93
CA HIS A 208 16.28 28.75 14.89
C HIS A 208 15.54 27.40 15.01
N ASN A 209 14.20 27.40 15.02
CA ASN A 209 13.41 26.18 15.06
C ASN A 209 13.39 25.47 13.69
N VAL A 210 14.46 24.71 13.41
CA VAL A 210 14.64 23.90 12.19
C VAL A 210 13.43 23.00 11.91
N GLN A 211 12.89 22.35 12.95
CA GLN A 211 11.78 21.41 12.81
C GLN A 211 10.48 22.11 12.35
N ALA A 212 10.24 23.35 12.76
CA ALA A 212 9.13 24.16 12.25
C ALA A 212 9.32 24.52 10.77
N ALA A 213 10.55 24.84 10.36
CA ALA A 213 10.89 25.14 8.96
C ALA A 213 10.79 23.88 8.07
N ILE A 214 11.26 22.71 8.53
CA ILE A 214 11.05 21.41 7.87
C ILE A 214 9.56 21.15 7.65
N LEU A 215 8.73 21.27 8.69
CA LEU A 215 7.29 21.04 8.58
C LEU A 215 6.60 22.02 7.61
N LEU A 216 7.02 23.29 7.59
CA LEU A 216 6.55 24.26 6.59
C LEU A 216 6.97 23.86 5.16
N GLY A 217 8.18 23.32 5.00
CA GLY A 217 8.67 22.68 3.77
C GLY A 217 7.78 21.54 3.30
N ARG A 218 7.53 20.57 4.19
CA ARG A 218 6.65 19.41 3.95
C ARG A 218 5.23 19.82 3.55
N ILE A 219 4.67 20.86 4.19
CA ILE A 219 3.36 21.42 3.83
C ILE A 219 3.38 21.95 2.39
N GLY A 220 4.40 22.73 2.01
CA GLY A 220 4.55 23.23 0.65
C GLY A 220 4.63 22.11 -0.39
N LEU A 221 5.48 21.10 -0.15
CA LEU A 221 5.60 19.91 -1.00
C LEU A 221 4.26 19.15 -1.16
N GLN A 222 3.54 18.90 -0.06
CA GLN A 222 2.25 18.20 -0.09
C GLN A 222 1.12 19.01 -0.74
N GLN A 223 1.22 20.34 -0.79
CA GLN A 223 0.26 21.22 -1.45
C GLN A 223 0.66 21.60 -2.89
N GLY A 224 1.86 21.23 -3.34
CA GLY A 224 2.42 21.64 -4.64
C GLY A 224 2.95 23.08 -4.68
N ASP A 225 3.01 23.79 -3.54
CA ASP A 225 3.64 25.10 -3.42
C ASP A 225 5.14 24.94 -3.20
N TYR A 226 5.84 24.59 -4.29
CA TYR A 226 7.28 24.36 -4.28
C TYR A 226 8.08 25.63 -3.97
N ASN A 227 7.52 26.82 -4.18
CA ASN A 227 8.18 28.08 -3.83
C ASN A 227 8.17 28.28 -2.31
N ALA A 228 7.02 28.10 -1.65
CA ALA A 228 6.96 28.14 -0.19
C ALA A 228 7.78 27.02 0.45
N ALA A 229 7.77 25.82 -0.15
CA ALA A 229 8.61 24.71 0.31
C ALA A 229 10.09 25.08 0.28
N LYS A 230 10.57 25.55 -0.87
CA LYS A 230 11.96 25.99 -1.08
C LYS A 230 12.39 27.04 -0.06
N THR A 231 11.63 28.12 0.10
CA THR A 231 11.98 29.19 1.06
C THR A 231 12.09 28.69 2.50
N ALA A 232 11.19 27.80 2.95
CA ALA A 232 11.25 27.23 4.30
C ALA A 232 12.43 26.25 4.47
N LEU A 233 12.73 25.45 3.45
CA LEU A 233 13.80 24.45 3.50
C LEU A 233 15.20 25.06 3.32
N GLU A 234 15.34 26.11 2.51
CA GLU A 234 16.56 26.93 2.44
C GLU A 234 16.88 27.57 3.80
N GLN A 235 15.86 28.03 4.54
CA GLN A 235 16.02 28.50 5.92
C GLN A 235 16.44 27.36 6.85
N ALA A 236 15.82 26.18 6.77
CA ALA A 236 16.17 25.03 7.59
C ALA A 236 17.64 24.59 7.38
N VAL A 237 18.08 24.46 6.11
CA VAL A 237 19.48 24.17 5.74
C VAL A 237 20.46 25.23 6.27
N ALA A 238 20.06 26.51 6.25
CA ALA A 238 20.92 27.60 6.73
C ALA A 238 21.07 27.65 8.27
N ILE A 239 20.12 27.06 9.01
CA ILE A 239 20.16 27.00 10.48
C ILE A 239 20.96 25.77 10.95
N ASP A 240 20.74 24.60 10.34
CA ASP A 240 21.49 23.37 10.62
C ASP A 240 21.97 22.72 9.31
N THR A 241 23.25 22.93 9.01
CA THR A 241 23.93 22.40 7.83
C THR A 241 24.33 20.92 7.95
N GLN A 242 23.99 20.24 9.05
CA GLN A 242 24.29 18.83 9.29
C GLN A 242 23.03 17.97 9.39
N ASP A 243 21.84 18.57 9.45
CA ASP A 243 20.59 17.83 9.31
C ASP A 243 20.38 17.41 7.84
N TRP A 244 20.35 16.10 7.60
CA TRP A 244 20.12 15.52 6.28
C TRP A 244 18.70 15.81 5.75
N MET A 245 17.73 16.03 6.65
CA MET A 245 16.30 16.13 6.31
C MET A 245 15.96 17.39 5.50
N PRO A 246 16.35 18.61 5.91
CA PRO A 246 16.24 19.81 5.08
C PRO A 246 16.84 19.63 3.68
N HIS A 247 18.05 19.07 3.59
CA HIS A 247 18.73 18.83 2.33
C HIS A 247 17.95 17.87 1.42
N TYR A 248 17.46 16.74 1.95
CA TYR A 248 16.65 15.79 1.20
C TYR A 248 15.37 16.43 0.64
N GLN A 249 14.62 17.16 1.48
CA GLN A 249 13.35 17.75 1.04
C GLN A 249 13.54 18.96 0.13
N LEU A 250 14.66 19.68 0.27
CA LEU A 250 15.04 20.72 -0.68
C LEU A 250 15.43 20.11 -2.03
N ALA A 251 16.05 18.93 -2.04
CA ALA A 251 16.32 18.16 -3.25
C ALA A 251 15.03 17.72 -3.96
N GLU A 252 14.05 17.17 -3.24
CA GLU A 252 12.71 16.86 -3.77
C GLU A 252 12.03 18.10 -4.36
N THR A 253 12.13 19.24 -3.65
CA THR A 253 11.55 20.52 -4.08
C THR A 253 12.18 21.00 -5.39
N TYR A 254 13.51 20.98 -5.48
CA TYR A 254 14.23 21.35 -6.69
C TYR A 254 13.96 20.39 -7.86
N LEU A 255 13.82 19.09 -7.58
CA LEU A 255 13.46 18.08 -8.58
C LEU A 255 12.08 18.38 -9.17
N LYS A 256 11.09 18.73 -8.33
CA LYS A 256 9.74 19.16 -8.79
C LYS A 256 9.76 20.48 -9.56
N GLN A 257 10.64 21.41 -9.20
CA GLN A 257 10.88 22.65 -9.96
C GLN A 257 11.70 22.44 -11.24
N ARG A 258 12.19 21.20 -11.51
CA ARG A 258 13.11 20.85 -12.61
C ARG A 258 14.47 21.57 -12.55
N GLU A 259 14.86 22.07 -11.37
CA GLU A 259 16.20 22.60 -11.09
C GLU A 259 17.18 21.45 -10.80
N PHE A 260 17.37 20.54 -11.78
CA PHE A 260 17.98 19.22 -11.57
C PHE A 260 19.39 19.23 -10.97
N GLU A 261 20.24 20.21 -11.31
CA GLU A 261 21.58 20.29 -10.69
C GLU A 261 21.52 20.62 -9.20
N LYS A 262 20.58 21.47 -8.79
CA LYS A 262 20.38 21.78 -7.36
C LYS A 262 19.75 20.59 -6.64
N ALA A 263 18.85 19.85 -7.30
CA ALA A 263 18.33 18.60 -6.76
C ALA A 263 19.46 17.58 -6.50
N ARG A 264 20.36 17.39 -7.48
CA ARG A 264 21.56 16.55 -7.34
C ARG A 264 22.43 16.99 -6.15
N GLU A 265 22.77 18.28 -6.07
CA GLU A 265 23.62 18.84 -5.01
C GLU A 265 23.02 18.67 -3.61
N GLN A 266 21.73 18.96 -3.44
CA GLN A 266 21.04 18.83 -2.16
C GLN A 266 20.83 17.36 -1.77
N ALA A 267 20.59 16.46 -2.73
CA ALA A 267 20.54 15.03 -2.46
C ALA A 267 21.91 14.49 -2.02
N GLN A 268 22.99 14.90 -2.70
CA GLN A 268 24.37 14.58 -2.31
C GLN A 268 24.72 15.12 -0.91
N ALA A 269 24.27 16.33 -0.56
CA ALA A 269 24.43 16.88 0.78
C ALA A 269 23.72 16.02 1.84
N ALA A 270 22.46 15.65 1.63
CA ALA A 270 21.72 14.76 2.52
C ALA A 270 22.44 13.41 2.73
N ILE A 271 22.98 12.82 1.65
CA ILE A 271 23.75 11.57 1.67
C ILE A 271 25.07 11.71 2.44
N ALA A 272 25.74 12.86 2.33
CA ALA A 272 26.95 13.15 3.09
C ALA A 272 26.66 13.34 4.59
N CYS A 273 25.55 13.98 4.95
CA CYS A 273 25.13 14.18 6.35
C CYS A 273 24.78 12.86 7.06
N ASN A 274 23.98 11.98 6.45
CA ASN A 274 23.64 10.68 7.05
C ASN A 274 23.27 9.61 6.00
N GLN A 275 24.24 8.77 5.65
CA GLN A 275 24.11 7.75 4.60
C GLN A 275 22.99 6.71 4.80
N VAL A 276 22.54 6.45 6.04
CA VAL A 276 21.49 5.46 6.32
C VAL A 276 20.12 6.14 6.29
N ALA A 277 19.98 7.23 7.03
CA ALA A 277 18.74 7.98 7.12
C ALA A 277 18.30 8.56 5.78
N SER A 278 19.24 9.08 5.00
CA SER A 278 19.00 9.69 3.70
C SER A 278 18.80 8.68 2.56
N THR A 279 18.41 7.44 2.84
CA THR A 279 18.13 6.45 1.78
C THR A 279 17.14 6.97 0.73
N PRO A 280 16.05 7.70 1.09
CA PRO A 280 15.19 8.37 0.09
C PRO A 280 15.93 9.37 -0.82
N ALA A 281 16.99 10.02 -0.33
CA ALA A 281 17.80 10.95 -1.14
C ALA A 281 18.61 10.23 -2.23
N GLN A 282 18.88 8.93 -2.12
CA GLN A 282 19.48 8.14 -3.20
C GLN A 282 18.54 8.01 -4.40
N LEU A 283 17.22 7.90 -4.16
CA LEU A 283 16.24 7.92 -5.25
C LEU A 283 16.28 9.29 -5.93
N VAL A 284 16.10 10.38 -5.18
CA VAL A 284 16.12 11.77 -5.67
C VAL A 284 17.40 12.09 -6.45
N LEU A 285 18.55 11.58 -5.99
CA LEU A 285 19.83 11.70 -6.68
C LEU A 285 19.81 10.96 -8.03
N GLY A 286 19.34 9.72 -8.07
CA GLY A 286 19.15 8.96 -9.31
C GLY A 286 18.22 9.66 -10.31
N GLU A 287 17.13 10.25 -9.82
CA GLU A 287 16.20 11.03 -10.66
C GLU A 287 16.87 12.26 -11.26
N ALA A 288 17.55 13.06 -10.41
CA ALA A 288 18.26 14.26 -10.84
C ALA A 288 19.33 13.92 -11.89
N LEU A 289 20.17 12.91 -11.62
CA LEU A 289 21.20 12.44 -12.54
C LEU A 289 20.62 11.91 -13.85
N SER A 290 19.51 11.18 -13.82
CA SER A 290 18.81 10.72 -15.04
C SER A 290 18.30 11.89 -15.88
N ASN A 291 17.72 12.92 -15.26
CA ASN A 291 17.27 14.13 -15.98
C ASN A 291 18.43 14.98 -16.53
N LEU A 292 19.61 14.87 -15.93
CA LEU A 292 20.86 15.49 -16.40
C LEU A 292 21.57 14.65 -17.47
N GLY A 293 21.07 13.45 -17.79
CA GLY A 293 21.69 12.53 -18.74
C GLY A 293 22.95 11.82 -18.20
N ARG A 294 23.22 11.90 -16.90
CA ARG A 294 24.35 11.25 -16.20
C ARG A 294 24.01 9.80 -15.87
N THR A 295 23.83 8.99 -16.91
CA THR A 295 23.15 7.68 -16.83
C THR A 295 23.83 6.67 -15.90
N GLU A 296 25.16 6.54 -15.94
CA GLU A 296 25.89 5.57 -15.11
C GLU A 296 25.75 5.88 -13.62
N GLU A 297 25.89 7.15 -13.24
CA GLU A 297 25.73 7.61 -11.86
C GLU A 297 24.26 7.51 -11.39
N ALA A 298 23.30 7.74 -12.30
CA ALA A 298 21.89 7.55 -12.00
C ALA A 298 21.58 6.08 -11.66
N ILE A 299 22.10 5.14 -12.45
CA ILE A 299 21.98 3.69 -12.18
C ILE A 299 22.60 3.35 -10.82
N GLN A 300 23.81 3.83 -10.53
CA GLN A 300 24.49 3.57 -9.25
C GLN A 300 23.68 4.08 -8.04
N ALA A 301 23.08 5.27 -8.14
CA ALA A 301 22.23 5.82 -7.09
C ALA A 301 20.94 4.99 -6.91
N PHE A 302 20.31 4.57 -8.00
CA PHE A 302 19.14 3.69 -7.98
C PHE A 302 19.45 2.28 -7.40
N GLU A 303 20.58 1.68 -7.74
CA GLU A 303 21.03 0.40 -7.16
C GLU A 303 21.31 0.54 -5.66
N THR A 304 21.94 1.65 -5.25
CA THR A 304 22.19 1.97 -3.82
C THR A 304 20.87 2.14 -3.05
N PHE A 305 19.87 2.79 -3.65
CA PHE A 305 18.52 2.88 -3.10
C PHE A 305 17.89 1.48 -2.93
N LEU A 306 17.88 0.66 -3.98
CA LEU A 306 17.33 -0.70 -3.96
C LEU A 306 18.03 -1.65 -2.98
N GLN A 307 19.31 -1.45 -2.71
CA GLN A 307 20.06 -2.22 -1.73
C GLN A 307 19.65 -1.88 -0.29
N LYS A 308 19.31 -0.61 -0.03
CA LYS A 308 18.99 -0.10 1.32
C LYS A 308 17.49 -0.17 1.66
N ASP A 309 16.62 0.00 0.68
CA ASP A 309 15.17 -0.10 0.82
C ASP A 309 14.55 -1.01 -0.28
N PRO A 310 14.80 -2.34 -0.24
CA PRO A 310 14.35 -3.27 -1.26
C PRO A 310 12.82 -3.45 -1.30
N ASP A 311 12.12 -3.11 -0.21
CA ASP A 311 10.67 -3.23 0.01
C ASP A 311 9.92 -1.88 -0.11
N SER A 312 10.61 -0.84 -0.60
CA SER A 312 10.02 0.44 -0.93
C SER A 312 8.91 0.28 -1.97
N PRO A 313 7.80 1.03 -1.90
CA PRO A 313 6.71 0.94 -2.90
C PRO A 313 7.17 1.24 -4.33
N VAL A 314 8.15 2.13 -4.47
CA VAL A 314 8.76 2.51 -5.76
C VAL A 314 9.87 1.54 -6.21
N ALA A 315 10.30 0.59 -5.37
CA ALA A 315 11.43 -0.30 -5.68
C ALA A 315 11.20 -1.17 -6.93
N ALA A 316 9.95 -1.59 -7.22
CA ALA A 316 9.62 -2.27 -8.46
C ALA A 316 9.86 -1.38 -9.69
N GLN A 317 9.42 -0.12 -9.64
CA GLN A 317 9.57 0.84 -10.73
C GLN A 317 11.05 1.15 -11.01
N VAL A 318 11.86 1.26 -9.95
CA VAL A 318 13.31 1.49 -10.07
C VAL A 318 14.01 0.29 -10.70
N ARG A 319 13.66 -0.95 -10.29
CA ARG A 319 14.16 -2.18 -10.93
C ARG A 319 13.82 -2.25 -12.42
N ASP A 320 12.60 -1.84 -12.80
CA ASP A 320 12.16 -1.82 -14.20
C ASP A 320 12.79 -0.69 -15.03
N PHE A 321 13.29 0.36 -14.38
CA PHE A 321 13.86 1.54 -15.04
C PHE A 321 15.35 1.41 -15.34
N ILE A 322 16.14 0.81 -14.42
CA ILE A 322 17.59 0.61 -14.61
C ILE A 322 17.91 -0.05 -15.98
N PRO A 323 17.28 -1.16 -16.41
CA PRO A 323 17.56 -1.77 -17.72
C PRO A 323 17.23 -0.87 -18.92
N ARG A 324 16.26 0.05 -18.78
CA ARG A 324 15.88 1.02 -19.83
C ARG A 324 16.96 2.08 -19.99
N LEU A 325 17.46 2.61 -18.86
CA LEU A 325 18.62 3.52 -18.85
C LEU A 325 19.84 2.89 -19.49
N SER A 326 20.22 1.67 -19.08
CA SER A 326 21.39 0.97 -19.61
C SER A 326 21.30 0.76 -21.12
N ARG A 327 20.11 0.36 -21.64
CA ARG A 327 19.89 0.19 -23.08
C ARG A 327 20.09 1.50 -23.86
N LEU A 328 19.51 2.60 -23.37
CA LEU A 328 19.62 3.91 -24.02
C LEU A 328 21.04 4.48 -23.97
N ALA A 329 21.84 4.13 -22.96
CA ALA A 329 23.26 4.45 -22.93
C ALA A 329 24.04 3.70 -24.03
N VAL A 330 23.79 2.39 -24.18
CA VAL A 330 24.42 1.57 -25.22
C VAL A 330 24.02 2.03 -26.63
N GLU A 331 22.74 2.35 -26.86
CA GLU A 331 22.26 2.84 -28.16
C GLU A 331 22.92 4.18 -28.55
N ARG A 332 23.15 5.09 -27.59
CA ARG A 332 23.90 6.34 -27.81
C ARG A 332 25.38 6.10 -28.11
N ALA A 333 26.01 5.18 -27.39
CA ALA A 333 27.41 4.82 -27.63
C ALA A 333 27.59 4.20 -29.04
N ALA A 334 26.66 3.34 -29.47
CA ALA A 334 26.65 2.75 -30.80
C ALA A 334 26.36 3.77 -31.92
N GLY A 335 25.45 4.73 -31.69
CA GLY A 335 25.13 5.79 -32.64
C GLY A 335 26.27 6.78 -32.90
N GLY A 336 27.30 6.81 -32.04
CA GLY A 336 28.46 7.70 -32.15
C GLY A 336 29.49 7.34 -33.23
N GLN A 337 29.33 6.22 -33.96
CA GLN A 337 30.29 5.75 -34.97
C GLN A 337 29.70 5.61 -36.39
N GLY A 338 28.69 6.41 -36.74
CA GLY A 338 28.26 6.57 -38.12
C GLY A 338 29.28 7.37 -38.94
N THR A 339 29.85 6.78 -40.00
CA THR A 339 30.67 7.51 -40.97
C THR A 339 29.86 8.63 -41.65
N PRO A 340 30.45 9.80 -41.93
CA PRO A 340 29.74 10.90 -42.56
C PRO A 340 29.44 10.59 -44.04
N VAL A 341 28.22 10.12 -44.32
CA VAL A 341 27.72 10.01 -45.69
C VAL A 341 27.42 11.42 -46.18
N ALA A 342 28.16 11.88 -47.19
CA ALA A 342 28.00 13.19 -47.79
C ALA A 342 26.71 13.29 -48.63
N GLY A 343 25.59 13.51 -47.96
CA GLY A 343 24.35 14.04 -48.56
C GLY A 343 24.30 15.57 -48.47
N PRO A 344 23.45 16.25 -49.28
CA PRO A 344 23.32 17.71 -49.21
C PRO A 344 22.84 18.15 -47.82
N VAL A 345 23.51 19.13 -47.23
CA VAL A 345 23.15 19.68 -45.92
C VAL A 345 21.85 20.47 -46.04
N VAL A 346 20.73 19.79 -45.80
CA VAL A 346 19.57 20.42 -45.18
C VAL A 346 19.92 20.59 -43.71
N ALA A 347 19.86 21.82 -43.20
CA ALA A 347 20.11 22.07 -41.79
C ALA A 347 19.12 21.23 -40.95
N PRO A 348 19.59 20.42 -39.98
CA PRO A 348 18.67 19.69 -39.13
C PRO A 348 17.90 20.69 -38.28
N ASP A 349 16.57 20.67 -38.41
CA ASP A 349 15.68 21.42 -37.54
C ASP A 349 16.03 21.15 -36.07
N ALA A 350 16.05 22.20 -35.26
CA ALA A 350 16.42 22.15 -33.84
C ALA A 350 15.42 21.38 -32.94
N GLN A 351 14.57 20.54 -33.53
CA GLN A 351 13.51 19.74 -32.89
C GLN A 351 13.86 18.25 -32.78
N LEU A 352 15.00 17.80 -33.34
CA LEU A 352 15.49 16.40 -33.24
C LEU A 352 16.65 16.19 -32.25
N ALA A 353 16.80 17.07 -31.26
CA ALA A 353 17.49 16.73 -30.02
C ALA A 353 16.64 15.73 -29.24
N GLY A 354 16.78 14.44 -29.55
CA GLY A 354 15.97 13.35 -29.00
C GLY A 354 15.86 13.44 -27.48
N ALA A 355 14.63 13.56 -26.98
CA ALA A 355 14.36 13.77 -25.56
C ALA A 355 15.06 12.69 -24.73
N GLN A 356 15.97 13.11 -23.85
CA GLN A 356 16.67 12.18 -22.98
C GLN A 356 15.67 11.43 -22.08
N PRO A 357 15.95 10.16 -21.69
CA PRO A 357 15.08 9.43 -20.77
C PRO A 357 15.09 10.15 -19.43
N LYS A 358 14.05 10.95 -19.20
CA LYS A 358 13.80 11.58 -17.91
C LYS A 358 13.18 10.53 -17.02
N PHE A 359 13.91 10.09 -16.01
CA PHE A 359 13.24 9.70 -14.76
C PHE A 359 12.71 10.98 -14.12
N ALA A 360 11.56 11.45 -14.60
CA ALA A 360 10.61 11.84 -13.58
C ALA A 360 10.39 10.59 -12.71
N VAL A 361 10.14 10.75 -11.40
CA VAL A 361 9.20 9.86 -10.72
C VAL A 361 8.13 9.56 -11.75
N MET A 362 8.01 8.30 -12.19
CA MET A 362 6.88 7.97 -13.05
C MET A 362 5.62 8.34 -12.27
N ASP A 363 4.50 8.46 -12.98
CA ASP A 363 3.25 8.58 -12.25
C ASP A 363 3.21 7.51 -11.15
N TRP A 364 2.65 7.91 -10.01
CA TRP A 364 2.45 7.09 -8.81
C TRP A 364 1.71 5.75 -9.07
N GLN A 365 1.30 5.52 -10.33
CA GLN A 365 0.76 4.32 -10.96
C GLN A 365 1.59 4.00 -12.23
N PRO A 366 1.72 2.72 -12.64
CA PRO A 366 2.34 2.36 -13.92
C PRO A 366 1.71 3.07 -15.14
N PRO A 367 2.39 3.10 -16.30
CA PRO A 367 1.80 3.57 -17.56
C PRO A 367 0.50 2.84 -17.87
N GLY A 368 -0.49 3.56 -18.41
CA GLY A 368 -1.77 2.96 -18.77
C GLY A 368 -1.63 1.92 -19.89
N VAL A 369 -2.64 1.05 -19.99
CA VAL A 369 -2.72 -0.07 -20.95
C VAL A 369 -2.57 0.39 -22.41
N ASP A 370 -3.05 1.60 -22.73
CA ASP A 370 -2.93 2.21 -24.05
C ASP A 370 -1.64 3.02 -24.24
N ASP A 371 -0.97 3.43 -23.17
CA ASP A 371 0.21 4.32 -23.19
C ASP A 371 1.49 3.55 -23.55
N SER A 372 1.56 2.27 -23.18
CA SER A 372 2.68 1.38 -23.46
C SER A 372 2.19 0.05 -24.03
N LYS A 373 2.42 -0.16 -25.33
CA LYS A 373 2.14 -1.44 -25.99
C LYS A 373 3.35 -2.39 -25.85
N PRO A 374 3.17 -3.61 -25.31
CA PRO A 374 4.25 -4.58 -25.24
C PRO A 374 4.78 -4.97 -26.63
N VAL A 375 6.04 -5.39 -26.68
CA VAL A 375 6.66 -5.88 -27.92
C VAL A 375 6.14 -7.28 -28.24
N VAL A 376 5.78 -7.49 -29.51
CA VAL A 376 5.29 -8.78 -30.04
C VAL A 376 6.17 -9.25 -31.21
N ALA A 377 6.19 -10.57 -31.43
CA ALA A 377 6.95 -11.21 -32.49
C ALA A 377 6.41 -10.84 -33.88
N ALA A 378 7.28 -10.31 -34.74
CA ALA A 378 6.93 -9.96 -36.11
C ALA A 378 6.60 -11.21 -36.95
N GLY A 379 5.57 -11.12 -37.80
CA GLY A 379 5.21 -12.19 -38.75
C GLY A 379 4.44 -13.38 -38.16
N VAL A 380 4.22 -13.44 -36.83
CA VAL A 380 3.42 -14.49 -36.21
C VAL A 380 1.93 -14.11 -36.26
N ALA A 381 1.16 -14.82 -37.08
CA ALA A 381 -0.30 -14.64 -37.14
C ALA A 381 -0.97 -15.15 -35.86
N CYS A 382 -1.78 -14.32 -35.20
CA CYS A 382 -2.47 -14.71 -33.97
C CYS A 382 -3.82 -15.39 -34.25
N PRO A 383 -4.05 -16.62 -33.75
CA PRO A 383 -5.30 -17.35 -33.91
C PRO A 383 -6.36 -16.87 -32.90
N THR A 384 -6.76 -15.59 -33.01
CA THR A 384 -7.58 -14.84 -32.04
C THR A 384 -8.79 -15.62 -31.51
N GLU A 385 -9.64 -16.14 -32.39
CA GLU A 385 -10.81 -16.96 -32.00
C GLU A 385 -10.43 -18.19 -31.19
N MET A 386 -9.38 -18.91 -31.58
CA MET A 386 -8.93 -20.10 -30.85
C MET A 386 -8.43 -19.74 -29.45
N VAL A 387 -7.64 -18.67 -29.33
CA VAL A 387 -7.10 -18.21 -28.05
C VAL A 387 -8.23 -17.79 -27.11
N ILE A 388 -9.18 -16.97 -27.57
CA ILE A 388 -10.31 -16.50 -26.75
C ILE A 388 -11.21 -17.67 -26.32
N ASN A 389 -11.50 -18.63 -27.23
CA ASN A 389 -12.33 -19.79 -26.90
C ASN A 389 -11.65 -20.72 -25.89
N LEU A 390 -10.36 -21.04 -26.04
CA LEU A 390 -9.63 -21.93 -25.12
C LEU A 390 -9.32 -21.25 -23.77
N ALA A 391 -9.00 -19.96 -23.76
CA ALA A 391 -8.89 -19.19 -22.52
C ALA A 391 -10.23 -19.13 -21.78
N GLY A 392 -11.35 -18.96 -22.49
CA GLY A 392 -12.69 -19.02 -21.90
C GLY A 392 -13.04 -20.37 -21.27
N GLN A 393 -12.52 -21.49 -21.81
CA GLN A 393 -12.64 -22.81 -21.18
C GLN A 393 -11.81 -22.90 -19.90
N ARG A 394 -10.58 -22.37 -19.88
CA ARG A 394 -9.76 -22.29 -18.66
C ARG A 394 -10.37 -21.39 -17.59
N VAL A 395 -11.00 -20.29 -17.98
CA VAL A 395 -11.70 -19.38 -17.08
C VAL A 395 -12.99 -19.99 -16.53
N LYS A 396 -13.68 -20.85 -17.29
CA LYS A 396 -14.76 -21.67 -16.72
C LYS A 396 -14.22 -22.64 -15.66
N GLN A 397 -13.12 -23.34 -15.95
CA GLN A 397 -12.46 -24.21 -14.97
C GLN A 397 -12.05 -23.45 -13.70
N LEU A 398 -11.48 -22.23 -13.83
CA LEU A 398 -11.18 -21.35 -12.71
C LEU A 398 -12.43 -21.03 -11.87
N ALA A 399 -13.58 -20.77 -12.49
CA ALA A 399 -14.83 -20.49 -11.77
C ALA A 399 -15.32 -21.69 -10.94
N ASP A 400 -15.15 -22.92 -11.46
CA ASP A 400 -15.43 -24.15 -10.73
C ASP A 400 -14.38 -24.38 -9.60
N ASP A 401 -13.10 -24.12 -9.88
CA ASP A 401 -11.98 -24.39 -8.97
C ASP A 401 -11.89 -23.39 -7.80
N VAL A 402 -12.33 -22.13 -7.96
CA VAL A 402 -12.21 -21.13 -6.88
C VAL A 402 -13.05 -21.46 -5.65
N ALA A 403 -14.18 -22.14 -5.83
CA ALA A 403 -15.03 -22.59 -4.72
C ALA A 403 -14.39 -23.72 -3.87
N ARG A 404 -13.26 -24.28 -4.32
CA ARG A 404 -12.61 -25.45 -3.71
C ARG A 404 -11.47 -25.07 -2.76
N PHE A 405 -11.13 -23.78 -2.59
CA PHE A 405 -10.01 -23.35 -1.75
C PHE A 405 -10.36 -22.23 -0.75
N ALA A 406 -9.55 -22.15 0.32
CA ALA A 406 -9.34 -20.94 1.10
C ALA A 406 -7.87 -20.53 1.01
N ALA A 407 -7.59 -19.24 1.16
CA ALA A 407 -6.24 -18.69 1.20
C ALA A 407 -6.10 -17.72 2.38
N ILE A 408 -4.87 -17.32 2.69
CA ILE A 408 -4.62 -16.09 3.44
C ILE A 408 -4.39 -14.98 2.41
N GLU A 409 -5.05 -13.85 2.60
CA GLU A 409 -4.86 -12.64 1.79
C GLU A 409 -4.13 -11.58 2.60
N ASP A 410 -2.95 -11.18 2.11
CA ASP A 410 -2.15 -10.09 2.65
C ASP A 410 -2.42 -8.81 1.85
N LEU A 411 -3.15 -7.87 2.47
CA LEU A 411 -3.37 -6.53 1.95
C LEU A 411 -2.32 -5.56 2.51
N VAL A 412 -1.52 -4.97 1.62
CA VAL A 412 -0.82 -3.70 1.86
C VAL A 412 -1.70 -2.57 1.30
N HIS A 413 -2.06 -1.61 2.14
CA HIS A 413 -2.71 -0.37 1.71
C HIS A 413 -1.82 0.83 1.97
N GLU A 414 -1.59 1.62 0.92
CA GLU A 414 -0.82 2.85 1.00
C GLU A 414 -1.60 4.00 0.40
N ARG A 415 -1.54 5.15 1.08
CA ARG A 415 -2.01 6.42 0.55
C ARG A 415 -0.80 7.26 0.20
N LEU A 416 -0.68 7.56 -1.09
CA LEU A 416 0.50 8.16 -1.67
C LEU A 416 0.40 9.69 -1.75
N ASP A 417 1.55 10.34 -1.88
CA ASP A 417 1.67 11.77 -2.13
C ASP A 417 1.81 12.11 -3.63
N ALA A 418 2.35 13.29 -3.93
CA ALA A 418 2.59 13.78 -5.28
C ALA A 418 3.78 13.11 -6.00
N VAL A 419 4.60 12.31 -5.30
CA VAL A 419 5.75 11.53 -5.80
C VAL A 419 5.55 10.02 -5.65
N GLY A 420 4.39 9.56 -5.19
CA GLY A 420 4.16 8.12 -5.04
C GLY A 420 4.78 7.53 -3.77
N TYR A 421 5.29 8.36 -2.84
CA TYR A 421 5.73 7.86 -1.53
C TYR A 421 4.53 7.66 -0.59
N PRO A 422 4.58 6.63 0.29
CA PRO A 422 3.48 6.34 1.20
C PRO A 422 3.43 7.37 2.35
N ILE A 423 2.43 8.24 2.35
CA ILE A 423 2.15 9.13 3.50
C ILE A 423 1.64 8.31 4.70
N THR A 424 0.93 7.23 4.42
CA THR A 424 0.46 6.26 5.41
C THR A 424 0.43 4.87 4.80
N ARG A 425 0.96 3.87 5.51
CA ARG A 425 1.01 2.46 5.13
C ARG A 425 0.30 1.63 6.21
N GLU A 426 -0.68 0.84 5.80
CA GLU A 426 -1.41 -0.11 6.65
C GLU A 426 -1.30 -1.52 6.06
N THR A 427 -1.24 -2.54 6.91
CA THR A 427 -1.27 -3.94 6.50
C THR A 427 -2.42 -4.68 7.18
N ARG A 428 -3.07 -5.60 6.46
CA ARG A 428 -4.14 -6.48 6.96
C ARG A 428 -3.90 -7.90 6.43
N LYS A 429 -4.27 -8.89 7.23
CA LYS A 429 -4.37 -10.29 6.81
C LYS A 429 -5.83 -10.72 6.91
N PHE A 430 -6.34 -11.48 5.95
CA PHE A 430 -7.69 -12.04 5.97
C PHE A 430 -7.64 -13.54 5.68
N ASN A 431 -8.47 -14.34 6.34
CA ASN A 431 -8.85 -15.63 5.76
C ASN A 431 -9.78 -15.34 4.59
N TYR A 432 -9.33 -15.66 3.39
CA TYR A 432 -9.99 -15.35 2.13
C TYR A 432 -10.64 -16.60 1.55
N VAL A 433 -11.94 -16.51 1.28
CA VAL A 433 -12.72 -17.54 0.58
C VAL A 433 -13.47 -16.85 -0.54
N VAL A 434 -13.58 -17.52 -1.68
CA VAL A 434 -14.30 -17.03 -2.84
C VAL A 434 -15.17 -18.15 -3.41
N SER A 435 -16.33 -17.80 -3.95
CA SER A 435 -17.08 -18.67 -4.82
C SER A 435 -17.65 -17.88 -6.00
N ILE A 436 -17.80 -18.57 -7.13
CA ILE A 436 -18.49 -18.07 -8.31
C ILE A 436 -19.68 -19.00 -8.54
N THR A 437 -20.86 -18.43 -8.71
CA THR A 437 -22.10 -19.19 -8.93
C THR A 437 -22.83 -18.69 -10.17
N ASP A 438 -23.27 -19.61 -11.02
CA ASP A 438 -24.13 -19.31 -12.16
C ASP A 438 -25.48 -18.73 -11.70
N THR A 439 -25.87 -17.59 -12.26
CA THR A 439 -27.18 -16.95 -12.05
C THR A 439 -27.99 -16.97 -13.35
N PRO A 440 -29.20 -17.57 -13.37
CA PRO A 440 -30.02 -17.60 -14.58
C PRO A 440 -30.41 -16.19 -15.08
N PRO A 441 -30.48 -15.94 -16.40
CA PRO A 441 -30.33 -16.92 -17.49
C PRO A 441 -28.90 -17.06 -18.06
N ASN A 442 -27.95 -16.17 -17.74
CA ASN A 442 -26.55 -16.18 -18.19
C ASN A 442 -25.72 -15.13 -17.42
N GLY A 443 -25.78 -15.15 -16.09
CA GLY A 443 -25.00 -14.30 -15.19
C GLY A 443 -24.02 -15.11 -14.35
N LEU A 444 -23.01 -14.43 -13.81
CA LEU A 444 -22.15 -14.95 -12.75
C LEU A 444 -22.29 -14.05 -11.53
N GLU A 445 -22.43 -14.67 -10.36
CA GLU A 445 -22.37 -14.00 -9.07
C GLU A 445 -21.06 -14.38 -8.38
N LEU A 446 -20.26 -13.38 -8.00
CA LEU A 446 -19.04 -13.53 -7.23
C LEU A 446 -19.34 -13.26 -5.75
N SER A 447 -19.07 -14.23 -4.89
CA SER A 447 -19.10 -14.06 -3.44
C SER A 447 -17.67 -14.12 -2.89
N GLU A 448 -17.15 -13.01 -2.37
CA GLU A 448 -15.89 -12.98 -1.62
C GLU A 448 -16.15 -12.81 -0.13
N TYR A 449 -15.54 -13.66 0.68
CA TYR A 449 -15.55 -13.60 2.13
C TYR A 449 -14.14 -13.35 2.68
N ARG A 450 -14.06 -12.47 3.68
CA ARG A 450 -12.86 -12.13 4.45
C ARG A 450 -13.21 -12.22 5.93
N SER A 451 -12.39 -12.91 6.72
CA SER A 451 -12.62 -13.01 8.18
C SER A 451 -12.44 -11.67 8.90
N GLU A 452 -13.28 -11.43 9.90
CA GLU A 452 -13.51 -10.15 10.61
C GLU A 452 -14.32 -9.11 9.81
N HIS A 453 -15.09 -8.30 10.54
CA HIS A 453 -16.24 -7.50 10.09
C HIS A 453 -15.95 -6.63 8.86
N SER A 454 -16.17 -7.20 7.67
CA SER A 454 -15.82 -6.67 6.35
C SER A 454 -16.73 -5.54 5.84
N GLY A 455 -17.15 -4.65 6.74
CA GLY A 455 -17.75 -3.37 6.37
C GLY A 455 -16.68 -2.34 6.00
N PRO A 456 -16.93 -1.44 5.04
CA PRO A 456 -15.98 -0.39 4.71
C PRO A 456 -15.73 0.66 5.83
N PRO A 457 -16.38 0.71 7.02
CA PRO A 457 -15.88 1.47 8.16
C PRO A 457 -14.53 1.00 8.74
N GLU A 458 -14.16 -0.27 8.57
CA GLU A 458 -12.98 -0.90 9.19
C GLU A 458 -11.79 -1.06 8.21
N PHE A 459 -12.03 -0.98 6.91
CA PHE A 459 -10.97 -0.96 5.92
C PHE A 459 -10.13 0.33 5.97
N PRO A 460 -8.82 0.27 5.63
CA PRO A 460 -7.96 1.44 5.50
C PRO A 460 -8.55 2.54 4.59
N ASP A 461 -8.44 3.80 5.04
CA ASP A 461 -9.09 5.00 4.45
C ASP A 461 -10.62 4.87 4.19
N LYS A 462 -11.27 3.84 4.74
CA LYS A 462 -12.68 3.44 4.56
C LYS A 462 -13.08 2.99 3.16
N ILE A 463 -12.13 2.33 2.49
CA ILE A 463 -12.27 1.83 1.13
C ILE A 463 -12.05 0.31 1.16
N ALA A 464 -13.09 -0.49 0.89
CA ALA A 464 -12.92 -1.94 0.68
C ALA A 464 -12.57 -2.22 -0.79
N SER A 465 -11.72 -3.24 -1.03
CA SER A 465 -11.45 -3.79 -2.36
C SER A 465 -11.73 -5.28 -2.38
N SER A 466 -12.36 -5.73 -3.47
CA SER A 466 -12.75 -7.11 -3.76
C SER A 466 -12.83 -7.27 -5.28
N GLY A 467 -12.93 -8.51 -5.76
CA GLY A 467 -13.25 -8.79 -7.16
C GLY A 467 -12.07 -9.06 -8.08
N PHE A 468 -10.83 -9.16 -7.59
CA PHE A 468 -9.65 -9.34 -8.47
C PHE A 468 -9.68 -10.65 -9.27
N ILE A 469 -10.33 -11.70 -8.73
CA ILE A 469 -10.57 -12.95 -9.48
C ILE A 469 -11.47 -12.73 -10.69
N SER A 470 -12.41 -11.78 -10.60
CA SER A 470 -13.36 -11.51 -11.69
C SER A 470 -12.69 -11.02 -12.97
N LEU A 471 -11.49 -10.45 -12.91
CA LEU A 471 -10.87 -9.84 -14.09
C LEU A 471 -10.66 -10.86 -15.21
N ALA A 472 -10.32 -12.11 -14.86
CA ALA A 472 -10.26 -13.23 -15.80
C ALA A 472 -11.63 -13.60 -16.41
N LEU A 473 -12.74 -13.35 -15.70
CA LEU A 473 -14.11 -13.64 -16.18
C LEU A 473 -14.50 -12.82 -17.41
N VAL A 474 -13.72 -11.80 -17.81
CA VAL A 474 -13.80 -11.19 -19.15
C VAL A 474 -13.80 -12.26 -20.25
N PHE A 475 -13.03 -13.35 -20.10
CA PHE A 475 -12.97 -14.42 -21.10
C PHE A 475 -14.07 -15.49 -20.92
N HIS A 476 -14.83 -15.45 -19.81
CA HIS A 476 -15.89 -16.43 -19.56
C HIS A 476 -16.99 -16.33 -20.64
N PRO A 477 -17.52 -17.47 -21.15
CA PRO A 477 -18.54 -17.46 -22.21
C PRO A 477 -19.79 -16.60 -21.91
N ALA A 478 -20.16 -16.41 -20.63
CA ALA A 478 -21.31 -15.59 -20.23
C ALA A 478 -21.05 -14.06 -20.21
N MET A 479 -19.79 -13.62 -20.38
CA MET A 479 -19.35 -12.22 -20.24
C MET A 479 -18.57 -11.70 -21.44
N ARG A 480 -17.81 -12.55 -22.16
CA ARG A 480 -16.89 -12.12 -23.23
C ARG A 480 -17.51 -11.26 -24.33
N ASP A 481 -18.78 -11.48 -24.66
CA ASP A 481 -19.50 -10.72 -25.69
C ASP A 481 -19.72 -9.23 -25.33
N GLU A 482 -19.53 -8.86 -24.05
CA GLU A 482 -19.54 -7.47 -23.56
C GLU A 482 -18.25 -6.72 -23.88
N PHE A 483 -17.19 -7.43 -24.26
CA PHE A 483 -15.89 -6.85 -24.57
C PHE A 483 -15.58 -6.96 -26.06
N GLN A 484 -15.01 -5.91 -26.63
CA GLN A 484 -14.27 -6.01 -27.88
C GLN A 484 -12.91 -6.58 -27.54
N MET A 485 -12.56 -7.72 -28.13
CA MET A 485 -11.26 -8.36 -27.96
C MET A 485 -10.49 -8.32 -29.27
N THR A 486 -9.17 -8.15 -29.20
CA THR A 486 -8.29 -8.15 -30.37
C THR A 486 -6.93 -8.69 -29.95
N CYS A 487 -6.43 -9.70 -30.67
CA CYS A 487 -5.08 -10.17 -30.42
C CYS A 487 -4.05 -9.19 -30.99
N GLU A 488 -3.10 -8.77 -30.16
CA GLU A 488 -2.01 -7.88 -30.56
C GLU A 488 -0.80 -8.67 -31.09
N GLY A 489 -0.62 -9.92 -30.67
CA GLY A 489 0.41 -10.82 -31.20
C GLY A 489 0.92 -11.83 -30.18
N LEU A 490 2.04 -12.47 -30.54
CA LEU A 490 2.79 -13.36 -29.66
C LEU A 490 3.86 -12.56 -28.91
N GLY A 491 3.88 -12.63 -27.58
CA GLY A 491 4.88 -11.98 -26.73
C GLY A 491 5.50 -12.95 -25.72
N ASP A 492 6.26 -12.37 -24.78
CA ASP A 492 6.86 -13.08 -23.65
C ASP A 492 6.33 -12.52 -22.33
N TRP A 493 6.11 -13.39 -21.35
CA TRP A 493 5.95 -13.02 -19.95
C TRP A 493 6.88 -13.88 -19.09
N HIS A 494 7.96 -13.29 -18.57
CA HIS A 494 8.92 -13.96 -17.69
C HIS A 494 9.52 -15.25 -18.29
N GLY A 495 9.81 -15.28 -19.59
CA GLY A 495 10.30 -16.45 -20.31
C GLY A 495 9.21 -17.44 -20.73
N GLN A 496 7.93 -17.10 -20.54
CA GLN A 496 6.80 -17.87 -21.04
C GLN A 496 6.22 -17.21 -22.30
N THR A 497 6.16 -17.97 -23.39
CA THR A 497 5.50 -17.55 -24.62
C THR A 497 4.00 -17.36 -24.38
N THR A 498 3.48 -16.18 -24.71
CA THR A 498 2.09 -15.79 -24.45
C THR A 498 1.44 -15.11 -25.65
N TRP A 499 0.14 -15.31 -25.84
CA TRP A 499 -0.69 -14.49 -26.70
C TRP A 499 -1.16 -13.27 -25.93
N LEU A 500 -1.00 -12.09 -26.52
CA LEU A 500 -1.46 -10.83 -25.95
C LEU A 500 -2.83 -10.48 -26.53
N ILE A 501 -3.85 -10.44 -25.69
CA ILE A 501 -5.21 -10.03 -26.06
C ILE A 501 -5.51 -8.67 -25.43
N TYR A 502 -5.69 -7.66 -26.27
CA TYR A 502 -6.31 -6.40 -25.86
C TYR A 502 -7.82 -6.59 -25.70
N LEU A 503 -8.39 -5.99 -24.66
CA LEU A 503 -9.83 -6.03 -24.36
C LEU A 503 -10.36 -4.64 -24.03
N ARG A 504 -11.59 -4.34 -24.45
CA ARG A 504 -12.27 -3.08 -24.12
C ARG A 504 -13.77 -3.29 -23.94
N GLN A 505 -14.32 -2.84 -22.81
CA GLN A 505 -15.76 -2.84 -22.56
C GLN A 505 -16.48 -2.11 -23.70
N ARG A 506 -17.44 -2.78 -24.31
CA ARG A 506 -18.27 -2.21 -25.38
C ARG A 506 -19.28 -1.23 -24.80
N THR A 507 -19.57 -0.18 -25.56
CA THR A 507 -20.56 0.85 -25.21
C THR A 507 -22.00 0.43 -25.54
N ASP A 508 -22.21 -0.56 -26.41
CA ASP A 508 -23.52 -1.11 -26.79
C ASP A 508 -23.99 -2.28 -25.91
N ARG A 509 -23.19 -2.66 -24.90
CA ARG A 509 -23.45 -3.77 -23.98
C ARG A 509 -23.49 -3.28 -22.53
N PRO A 510 -24.23 -3.97 -21.64
CA PRO A 510 -24.20 -3.63 -20.23
C PRO A 510 -22.78 -3.83 -19.69
N ASN A 511 -22.42 -3.05 -18.68
CA ASN A 511 -21.21 -3.29 -17.90
C ASN A 511 -21.62 -4.00 -16.61
N ARG A 512 -21.47 -5.33 -16.60
CA ARG A 512 -21.75 -6.18 -15.43
C ARG A 512 -20.49 -6.52 -14.63
N LEU A 513 -19.30 -6.30 -15.20
CA LEU A 513 -18.05 -6.77 -14.61
C LEU A 513 -17.53 -5.89 -13.47
N HIS A 514 -17.48 -4.56 -13.63
CA HIS A 514 -16.81 -3.68 -12.67
C HIS A 514 -17.69 -2.53 -12.17
N SER A 515 -17.79 -2.38 -10.85
CA SER A 515 -18.58 -1.30 -10.22
C SER A 515 -18.08 -0.85 -8.85
N TYR A 516 -18.34 0.42 -8.54
CA TYR A 516 -18.12 1.03 -7.24
C TYR A 516 -19.45 1.14 -6.48
N VAL A 517 -19.47 0.80 -5.20
CA VAL A 517 -20.64 0.96 -4.32
C VAL A 517 -20.39 2.04 -3.28
N LEU A 518 -21.09 3.17 -3.44
CA LEU A 518 -21.07 4.28 -2.49
C LEU A 518 -22.47 4.44 -1.88
N ASN A 519 -22.58 4.38 -0.56
CA ASN A 519 -23.86 4.47 0.18
C ASN A 519 -24.92 3.44 -0.29
N GLY A 520 -24.50 2.22 -0.62
CA GLY A 520 -25.40 1.16 -1.13
C GLY A 520 -25.87 1.35 -2.57
N LYS A 521 -25.43 2.40 -3.28
CA LYS A 521 -25.69 2.59 -4.71
C LYS A 521 -24.48 2.17 -5.54
N ALA A 522 -24.71 1.31 -6.52
CA ALA A 522 -23.70 0.89 -7.50
C ALA A 522 -23.50 1.94 -8.61
N TYR A 523 -22.26 2.05 -9.07
CA TYR A 523 -21.78 2.89 -10.15
C TYR A 523 -20.89 2.03 -11.06
N PRO A 524 -21.42 1.45 -12.15
CA PRO A 524 -20.63 0.63 -13.06
C PRO A 524 -19.61 1.49 -13.81
N VAL A 525 -18.38 1.00 -13.95
CA VAL A 525 -17.26 1.70 -14.62
C VAL A 525 -16.62 0.77 -15.65
N GLY A 526 -16.54 1.20 -16.92
CA GLY A 526 -16.09 0.32 -18.00
C GLY A 526 -14.58 0.09 -17.93
N LEU A 527 -14.11 -1.13 -18.19
CA LEU A 527 -12.69 -1.49 -18.21
C LEU A 527 -12.14 -1.66 -19.63
N LYS A 528 -10.88 -1.24 -19.82
CA LYS A 528 -10.02 -1.59 -20.95
C LYS A 528 -8.79 -2.31 -20.39
N GLY A 529 -8.17 -3.21 -21.13
CA GLY A 529 -7.14 -4.07 -20.55
C GLY A 529 -6.34 -4.88 -21.54
N ARG A 530 -5.41 -5.66 -21.01
CA ARG A 530 -4.57 -6.59 -21.75
C ARG A 530 -4.39 -7.88 -20.94
N ALA A 531 -4.49 -9.02 -21.59
CA ALA A 531 -4.25 -10.33 -21.00
C ALA A 531 -3.09 -11.04 -21.69
N TRP A 532 -2.24 -11.69 -20.90
CA TRP A 532 -1.15 -12.56 -21.36
C TRP A 532 -1.58 -14.01 -21.16
N ILE A 533 -1.76 -14.75 -22.25
CA ILE A 533 -2.35 -16.09 -22.26
C ILE A 533 -1.32 -17.10 -22.75
N LYS A 534 -0.93 -18.09 -21.94
CA LYS A 534 0.10 -19.07 -22.33
C LYS A 534 -0.26 -19.83 -23.60
N THR A 535 0.71 -20.03 -24.50
CA THR A 535 0.46 -20.70 -25.78
C THR A 535 0.19 -22.20 -25.70
N ASP A 536 0.60 -22.85 -24.61
CA ASP A 536 0.54 -24.29 -24.38
C ASP A 536 -0.73 -24.71 -23.59
N THR A 537 -1.04 -24.00 -22.51
CA THR A 537 -2.15 -24.34 -21.59
C THR A 537 -3.37 -23.44 -21.76
N PHE A 538 -3.24 -22.29 -22.44
CA PHE A 538 -4.28 -21.25 -22.56
C PHE A 538 -4.75 -20.65 -21.22
N GLN A 539 -3.97 -20.83 -20.16
CA GLN A 539 -4.16 -20.12 -18.89
C GLN A 539 -3.72 -18.67 -19.05
N ILE A 540 -4.47 -17.74 -18.46
CA ILE A 540 -4.03 -16.34 -18.33
C ILE A 540 -2.97 -16.30 -17.22
N VAL A 541 -1.82 -15.66 -17.45
CA VAL A 541 -0.76 -15.49 -16.42
C VAL A 541 -0.74 -14.08 -15.84
N ARG A 542 -1.08 -13.08 -16.66
CA ARG A 542 -1.22 -11.68 -16.24
C ARG A 542 -2.43 -11.05 -16.88
N MET A 543 -3.10 -10.18 -16.14
CA MET A 543 -4.00 -9.17 -16.70
C MET A 543 -3.65 -7.78 -16.18
N GLU A 544 -3.77 -6.79 -17.07
CA GLU A 544 -3.75 -5.37 -16.72
C GLU A 544 -5.09 -4.75 -17.13
N SER A 545 -5.61 -3.80 -16.36
CA SER A 545 -6.76 -3.00 -16.78
C SER A 545 -6.73 -1.56 -16.28
N ASP A 546 -7.33 -0.67 -17.07
CA ASP A 546 -7.62 0.72 -16.73
C ASP A 546 -9.14 0.98 -16.86
N LEU A 547 -9.60 2.11 -16.32
CA LEU A 547 -10.88 2.68 -16.74
C LEU A 547 -10.89 3.05 -18.24
N VAL A 548 -11.99 2.74 -18.91
CA VAL A 548 -12.35 3.28 -20.24
C VAL A 548 -12.49 4.80 -20.19
N SER A 549 -13.02 5.32 -19.08
CA SER A 549 -13.20 6.74 -18.79
C SER A 549 -13.31 6.97 -17.27
N PRO A 550 -12.90 8.15 -16.74
CA PRO A 550 -13.11 8.51 -15.34
C PRO A 550 -14.59 8.43 -14.92
N ALA A 551 -14.85 8.38 -13.61
CA ALA A 551 -16.21 8.42 -13.05
C ALA A 551 -16.41 9.66 -12.13
N PRO A 552 -16.68 10.85 -12.72
CA PRO A 552 -16.80 12.10 -11.96
C PRO A 552 -17.89 12.07 -10.87
N ALA A 553 -18.97 11.32 -11.08
CA ALA A 553 -20.08 11.17 -10.13
C ALA A 553 -19.65 10.66 -8.75
N ILE A 554 -18.52 9.92 -8.68
CA ILE A 554 -17.94 9.40 -7.43
C ILE A 554 -16.57 10.02 -7.11
N GLN A 555 -16.07 10.93 -7.96
CA GLN A 555 -14.72 11.51 -7.90
C GLN A 555 -13.60 10.47 -8.03
N LEU A 556 -13.79 9.47 -8.89
CA LEU A 556 -12.74 8.54 -9.32
C LEU A 556 -12.13 9.08 -10.63
N THR A 557 -10.87 9.49 -10.57
CA THR A 557 -10.15 10.07 -11.72
C THR A 557 -9.47 9.00 -12.55
N SER A 558 -8.77 8.07 -11.90
CA SER A 558 -8.07 6.94 -12.53
C SER A 558 -8.18 5.68 -11.69
N GLU A 559 -8.04 4.55 -12.36
CA GLU A 559 -7.82 3.23 -11.77
C GLU A 559 -6.94 2.44 -12.74
N HIS A 560 -5.92 1.76 -12.22
CA HIS A 560 -5.05 0.83 -12.92
C HIS A 560 -4.91 -0.44 -12.06
N GLN A 561 -5.28 -1.59 -12.61
CA GLN A 561 -5.21 -2.90 -11.98
C GLN A 561 -4.16 -3.78 -12.67
N ILE A 562 -3.45 -4.58 -11.89
CA ILE A 562 -2.59 -5.66 -12.37
C ILE A 562 -2.94 -6.91 -11.57
N VAL A 563 -3.22 -8.04 -12.21
CA VAL A 563 -3.47 -9.33 -11.54
C VAL A 563 -2.58 -10.40 -12.14
N GLU A 564 -1.79 -11.07 -11.30
CA GLU A 564 -0.98 -12.23 -11.66
C GLU A 564 -1.70 -13.52 -11.25
N TYR A 565 -1.67 -14.52 -12.12
CA TYR A 565 -2.26 -15.84 -11.92
C TYR A 565 -1.21 -16.92 -12.19
N GLY A 566 -1.26 -18.03 -11.45
CA GLY A 566 -0.30 -19.11 -11.62
C GLY A 566 -0.73 -20.43 -10.97
N PRO A 567 0.06 -21.50 -11.16
CA PRO A 567 -0.22 -22.80 -10.59
C PRO A 567 0.04 -22.83 -9.08
N ILE A 568 -0.85 -23.47 -8.33
CA ILE A 568 -0.77 -23.71 -6.89
C ILE A 568 -0.80 -25.23 -6.66
N MET A 569 0.28 -25.77 -6.08
CA MET A 569 0.48 -27.21 -5.90
C MET A 569 -0.01 -27.71 -4.54
N PHE A 570 -1.01 -28.59 -4.54
CA PHE A 570 -1.53 -29.25 -3.34
C PHE A 570 -0.91 -30.63 -3.17
N ALA A 571 0.36 -30.68 -2.76
CA ALA A 571 1.17 -31.90 -2.71
C ALA A 571 0.52 -33.09 -1.95
N LYS A 572 -0.28 -32.83 -0.90
CA LYS A 572 -1.02 -33.88 -0.16
C LYS A 572 -2.15 -34.56 -0.95
N LYS A 573 -2.62 -33.94 -2.02
CA LYS A 573 -3.73 -34.40 -2.88
C LYS A 573 -3.28 -34.69 -4.32
N ASN A 574 -2.02 -34.40 -4.65
CA ASN A 574 -1.46 -34.50 -6.01
C ASN A 574 -2.29 -33.74 -7.06
N GLU A 575 -2.70 -32.53 -6.70
CA GLU A 575 -3.57 -31.66 -7.51
C GLU A 575 -2.90 -30.28 -7.70
N GLU A 576 -3.09 -29.68 -8.88
CA GLU A 576 -2.63 -28.35 -9.25
C GLU A 576 -3.85 -27.51 -9.63
N LEU A 577 -4.03 -26.35 -9.00
CA LEU A 577 -5.06 -25.38 -9.41
C LEU A 577 -4.41 -24.11 -9.95
N TRP A 578 -5.00 -23.53 -11.00
CA TRP A 578 -4.58 -22.24 -11.56
C TRP A 578 -5.40 -21.14 -10.88
N LEU A 579 -4.75 -20.29 -10.09
CA LEU A 579 -5.38 -19.34 -9.15
C LEU A 579 -4.69 -17.96 -9.19
N PRO A 580 -5.34 -16.87 -8.73
CA PRO A 580 -4.64 -15.59 -8.53
C PRO A 580 -3.52 -15.75 -7.50
N GLN A 581 -2.38 -15.10 -7.74
CA GLN A 581 -1.26 -15.06 -6.81
C GLN A 581 -1.11 -13.67 -6.18
N SER A 582 -1.34 -12.61 -6.96
CA SER A 582 -1.38 -11.25 -6.43
C SER A 582 -2.24 -10.33 -7.29
N ALA A 583 -2.72 -9.25 -6.68
CA ALA A 583 -3.33 -8.13 -7.38
C ALA A 583 -2.75 -6.80 -6.88
N GLN A 584 -2.34 -5.93 -7.80
CA GLN A 584 -1.99 -4.56 -7.52
C GLN A 584 -3.08 -3.63 -8.04
N LEU A 585 -3.38 -2.58 -7.29
CA LEU A 585 -4.42 -1.61 -7.62
C LEU A 585 -3.90 -0.21 -7.29
N TYR A 586 -3.82 0.63 -8.32
CA TYR A 586 -3.48 2.04 -8.22
C TYR A 586 -4.71 2.85 -8.59
N PHE A 587 -5.16 3.78 -7.75
CA PHE A 587 -6.36 4.57 -8.04
C PHE A 587 -6.35 5.97 -7.43
N GLU A 588 -6.84 6.95 -8.19
CA GLU A 588 -7.04 8.31 -7.71
C GLU A 588 -8.52 8.54 -7.40
N PHE A 589 -8.82 8.66 -6.11
CA PHE A 589 -10.17 8.81 -5.60
C PHE A 589 -10.26 10.01 -4.65
N ARG A 590 -11.20 10.93 -4.91
CA ARG A 590 -11.40 12.18 -4.14
C ARG A 590 -10.10 13.00 -3.99
N LYS A 591 -9.33 13.14 -5.08
CA LYS A 591 -8.03 13.82 -5.14
C LYS A 591 -6.95 13.23 -4.21
N ARG A 592 -7.06 11.94 -3.88
CA ARG A 592 -6.05 11.18 -3.13
C ARG A 592 -5.62 9.99 -3.97
N ARG A 593 -4.32 9.71 -3.92
CA ARG A 593 -3.68 8.60 -4.62
C ARG A 593 -3.53 7.43 -3.66
N TYR A 594 -3.82 6.25 -4.15
CA TYR A 594 -3.79 5.04 -3.36
C TYR A 594 -3.10 3.92 -4.14
N PHE A 595 -2.23 3.19 -3.46
CA PHE A 595 -1.71 1.91 -3.90
C PHE A 595 -2.23 0.82 -2.98
N ARG A 596 -2.56 -0.33 -3.57
CA ARG A 596 -2.85 -1.57 -2.85
C ARG A 596 -2.10 -2.71 -3.50
N ARG A 597 -1.54 -3.58 -2.68
CA ARG A 597 -1.10 -4.91 -3.09
C ARG A 597 -1.82 -5.93 -2.24
N HIS A 598 -2.55 -6.81 -2.91
CA HIS A 598 -3.14 -8.03 -2.36
C HIS A 598 -2.23 -9.19 -2.78
N SER A 599 -1.78 -10.00 -1.84
CA SER A 599 -1.10 -11.27 -2.12
C SER A 599 -1.93 -12.41 -1.55
N PHE A 600 -2.08 -13.50 -2.31
CA PHE A 600 -2.82 -14.68 -1.88
C PHE A 600 -1.83 -15.82 -1.65
N ASP A 601 -1.79 -16.36 -0.43
CA ASP A 601 -0.89 -17.44 -0.04
C ASP A 601 -1.56 -18.44 0.92
N HIS A 602 -0.79 -19.41 1.43
CA HIS A 602 -1.27 -20.48 2.34
C HIS A 602 -2.55 -21.18 1.87
N PHE A 603 -2.66 -21.45 0.58
CA PHE A 603 -3.82 -22.10 -0.03
C PHE A 603 -4.14 -23.45 0.64
N MET A 604 -5.41 -23.63 1.02
CA MET A 604 -5.97 -24.84 1.62
C MET A 604 -7.07 -25.37 0.71
N LEU A 605 -6.94 -26.60 0.24
CA LEU A 605 -7.94 -27.27 -0.59
C LEU A 605 -9.02 -27.93 0.28
N PHE A 606 -10.28 -27.57 0.06
CA PHE A 606 -11.43 -28.24 0.66
C PHE A 606 -11.79 -29.49 -0.12
N SER A 607 -11.97 -30.61 0.60
CA SER A 607 -12.49 -31.85 0.03
C SER A 607 -14.01 -31.79 0.04
N VAL A 608 -14.62 -31.16 -0.97
CA VAL A 608 -16.07 -31.22 -1.18
C VAL A 608 -16.34 -32.28 -2.25
N ASP A 609 -16.76 -33.47 -1.83
CA ASP A 609 -17.25 -34.48 -2.77
C ASP A 609 -18.53 -33.97 -3.41
N SER A 610 -18.45 -33.55 -4.68
CA SER A 610 -19.55 -32.98 -5.47
C SER A 610 -20.63 -34.00 -5.87
N ALA A 611 -20.83 -35.03 -5.03
CA ALA A 611 -21.73 -36.16 -5.22
C ALA A 611 -22.80 -36.28 -4.13
N GLU A 612 -22.85 -35.38 -3.13
CA GLU A 612 -24.00 -35.29 -2.22
C GLU A 612 -25.26 -34.81 -2.96
N LYS A 613 -26.04 -35.78 -3.45
CA LYS A 613 -27.42 -35.57 -3.88
C LYS A 613 -28.19 -34.92 -2.73
N ARG A 614 -28.78 -33.75 -2.97
CA ARG A 614 -29.82 -33.19 -2.10
C ARG A 614 -30.90 -34.26 -1.90
N ASN A 615 -31.03 -34.76 -0.68
CA ASN A 615 -32.25 -35.44 -0.27
C ASN A 615 -33.34 -34.37 -0.13
N GLU A 616 -34.42 -34.51 -0.89
CA GLU A 616 -35.60 -33.66 -0.71
C GLU A 616 -36.15 -33.83 0.73
N PRO A 617 -36.69 -32.77 1.36
CA PRO A 617 -37.26 -32.88 2.70
C PRO A 617 -38.39 -33.91 2.71
N LYS A 618 -38.32 -34.89 3.61
CA LYS A 618 -39.45 -35.81 3.85
C LYS A 618 -40.66 -34.99 4.31
N GLU A 619 -41.81 -35.22 3.69
CA GLU A 619 -43.08 -34.64 4.15
C GLU A 619 -43.32 -35.00 5.63
N PRO A 620 -43.81 -34.06 6.46
CA PRO A 620 -44.04 -34.30 7.87
C PRO A 620 -45.18 -35.32 8.07
N SER A 621 -44.88 -36.42 8.75
CA SER A 621 -45.86 -37.46 9.07
C SER A 621 -46.98 -36.90 9.97
N GLN A 622 -48.22 -36.97 9.49
CA GLN A 622 -49.40 -36.63 10.28
C GLN A 622 -49.56 -37.62 11.45
N ASN A 623 -49.27 -37.18 12.67
CA ASN A 623 -49.65 -37.89 13.89
C ASN A 623 -50.99 -37.34 14.41
N PRO A 624 -51.91 -38.19 14.92
CA PRO A 624 -53.27 -37.75 15.27
C PRO A 624 -53.32 -36.81 16.48
N VAL A 625 -54.24 -35.85 16.45
CA VAL A 625 -54.53 -34.93 17.55
C VAL A 625 -55.28 -35.67 18.68
N PRO A 626 -54.84 -35.58 19.96
CA PRO A 626 -55.64 -36.03 21.09
C PRO A 626 -56.78 -35.05 21.38
N VAL A 627 -58.01 -35.56 21.54
CA VAL A 627 -59.18 -34.77 21.92
C VAL A 627 -59.12 -34.46 23.44
N PRO A 628 -59.32 -33.21 23.88
CA PRO A 628 -59.35 -32.87 25.30
C PRO A 628 -60.70 -33.21 25.96
N ASN A 629 -60.65 -33.56 27.24
CA ASN A 629 -61.75 -33.48 28.22
C ASN A 629 -61.43 -32.33 29.19
#